data_AF-A0A1F7JRT9-F1
#
_entry.id   AF-A0A1F7JRT9-F1
#
_cell.length_a   1.000
_cell.length_b   1.000
_cell.length_c   1.000
_cell.angle_alpha   90.00
_cell.angle_beta   90.00
_cell.angle_gamma   90.00
#
_symmetry.space_group_name_H-M   'P 1'
#
loop_
_entity.id
_entity.type
_entity.pdbx_description
1 polymer ?
#
loop_
_entity_poly.entity_id
_entity_poly.type
_entity_poly.pdbx_seq_one_letter_code
_entity_poly.pdbx_strand_id
1 'polypeptide(L)'
;MLYLIIRKAPLKIKLTALFSYGVPFLLLALPLSLYLLTHQDTRLTTLAYLQNANLNWLIKVQYFSQNLLSTLGMFVFRGDLNGRQNYPGKLAINPVMGIFFLVGLLIAFKNRHRFFNIFFIMYLIISLTPALFTYPNENPHMLRTFTALPGVVYFISQSLIYFLKKRTRFYKILAMLILVIGLSCLYELRTYFVYQTQVFPQAFEMKGQLIKLVSK
;
A
#
# COMPACT_ATOMS: atom_id res chain seq x y z
N MET A 1 -20.49 8.87 1.80
CA MET A 1 -20.52 10.35 1.72
C MET A 1 -20.23 10.88 0.31
N LEU A 2 -19.02 10.69 -0.27
CA LEU A 2 -18.65 11.23 -1.59
C LEU A 2 -19.60 10.81 -2.75
N TYR A 3 -20.05 9.54 -2.73
CA TYR A 3 -21.00 9.02 -3.73
C TYR A 3 -22.37 9.73 -3.70
N LEU A 4 -22.86 10.06 -2.50
CA LEU A 4 -24.14 10.74 -2.28
C LEU A 4 -24.07 12.25 -2.52
N ILE A 5 -22.88 12.84 -2.51
CA ILE A 5 -22.67 14.25 -2.88
C ILE A 5 -22.79 14.42 -4.40
N ILE A 6 -22.26 13.46 -5.17
CA ILE A 6 -22.23 13.46 -6.64
C ILE A 6 -23.57 13.07 -7.25
N ARG A 7 -24.28 12.08 -6.69
CA ARG A 7 -25.70 11.88 -7.01
C ARG A 7 -26.46 13.05 -6.39
N LYS A 8 -27.33 13.75 -7.13
CA LYS A 8 -28.14 14.88 -6.63
C LYS A 8 -29.17 14.45 -5.56
N ALA A 9 -28.72 13.82 -4.48
CA ALA A 9 -29.53 13.36 -3.37
C ALA A 9 -30.07 14.56 -2.59
N PRO A 10 -31.25 14.43 -1.96
CA PRO A 10 -31.80 15.47 -1.11
C PRO A 10 -30.85 15.79 0.06
N LEU A 11 -30.83 17.04 0.49
CA LEU A 11 -29.91 17.56 1.52
C LEU A 11 -29.98 16.73 2.81
N LYS A 12 -31.18 16.32 3.23
CA LYS A 12 -31.39 15.47 4.40
C LYS A 12 -30.55 14.19 4.35
N ILE A 13 -30.55 13.48 3.21
CA ILE A 13 -29.77 12.23 3.04
C ILE A 13 -28.27 12.52 3.07
N LYS A 14 -27.83 13.65 2.49
CA LYS A 14 -26.42 14.06 2.54
C LYS A 14 -25.96 14.35 3.97
N LEU A 15 -26.77 15.07 4.73
CA LEU A 15 -26.51 15.37 6.14
C LEU A 15 -26.51 14.10 6.98
N THR A 16 -27.51 13.24 6.85
CA THR A 16 -27.55 11.95 7.58
C THR A 16 -26.32 11.10 7.27
N ALA A 17 -25.90 11.03 6.00
CA ALA A 17 -24.70 10.29 5.61
C ALA A 17 -23.38 10.93 6.06
N LEU A 18 -23.34 12.26 6.18
CA LEU A 18 -22.21 12.99 6.74
C LEU A 18 -22.10 12.73 8.24
N PHE A 19 -23.20 12.86 8.98
CA PHE A 19 -23.21 12.63 10.42
C PHE A 19 -22.97 11.16 10.77
N SER A 20 -23.58 10.22 10.03
CA SER A 20 -23.41 8.79 10.30
C SER A 20 -21.99 8.29 10.08
N TYR A 21 -21.17 8.99 9.29
CA TYR A 21 -19.75 8.69 9.12
C TYR A 21 -18.86 9.59 9.98
N GLY A 22 -19.13 10.90 9.98
CA GLY A 22 -18.33 11.91 10.64
C GLY A 22 -18.34 11.80 12.15
N VAL A 23 -19.49 11.52 12.77
CA VAL A 23 -19.58 11.37 14.23
C VAL A 23 -18.78 10.16 14.70
N PRO A 24 -18.98 8.93 14.18
CA PRO A 24 -18.13 7.80 14.56
C PRO A 24 -16.65 8.02 14.25
N PHE A 25 -16.30 8.61 13.10
CA PHE A 25 -14.92 8.94 12.77
C PHE A 25 -14.28 9.86 13.81
N LEU A 26 -14.97 10.95 14.18
CA LEU A 26 -14.48 11.88 15.20
C LEU A 26 -14.36 11.19 16.55
N LEU A 27 -15.37 10.42 16.99
CA LEU A 27 -15.34 9.69 18.25
C LEU A 27 -14.16 8.70 18.32
N LEU A 28 -13.87 8.00 17.21
CA LEU A 28 -12.75 7.06 17.13
C LEU A 28 -11.38 7.76 17.04
N ALA A 29 -11.31 8.89 16.34
CA ALA A 29 -10.07 9.65 16.18
C ALA A 29 -9.75 10.52 17.40
N LEU A 30 -10.76 10.91 18.19
CA LEU A 30 -10.64 11.88 19.28
C LEU A 30 -9.61 11.49 20.35
N PRO A 31 -9.59 10.27 20.92
CA PRO A 31 -8.64 9.93 21.98
C PRO A 31 -7.19 10.05 21.51
N LEU A 32 -6.90 9.56 20.30
CA LEU A 32 -5.57 9.63 19.70
C LEU A 32 -5.19 11.09 19.38
N SER A 33 -6.14 11.86 18.85
CA SER A 33 -5.90 13.26 18.48
C SER A 33 -5.64 14.12 19.71
N LEU A 34 -6.40 13.94 20.80
CA LEU A 34 -6.18 14.61 22.08
C LEU A 34 -4.84 14.22 22.69
N TYR A 35 -4.48 12.94 22.64
CA TYR A 35 -3.18 12.47 23.12
C TYR A 35 -2.02 13.15 22.36
N LEU A 36 -2.06 13.15 21.02
CA LEU A 36 -1.03 13.75 20.18
C LEU A 36 -0.95 15.29 20.29
N LEU A 37 -2.05 15.96 20.66
CA LEU A 37 -2.06 17.40 20.91
C LEU A 37 -1.49 17.77 22.29
N THR A 38 -1.59 16.87 23.27
CA THR A 38 -1.17 17.12 24.65
C THR A 38 0.24 16.61 24.94
N HIS A 39 0.72 15.63 24.18
CA HIS A 39 2.05 15.02 24.34
C HIS A 39 2.88 15.29 23.09
N GLN A 40 3.93 16.10 23.24
CA GLN A 40 4.88 16.35 22.17
C GLN A 40 5.63 15.06 21.82
N ASP A 41 5.31 14.50 20.65
CA ASP A 41 5.92 13.28 20.12
C ASP A 41 6.97 13.64 19.06
N THR A 42 8.21 13.23 19.29
CA THR A 42 9.32 13.47 18.36
C THR A 42 9.34 12.47 17.20
N ARG A 43 8.49 11.45 17.18
CA ARG A 43 8.49 10.46 16.09
C ARG A 43 8.14 11.07 14.74
N LEU A 44 7.22 12.04 14.70
CA LEU A 44 6.88 12.72 13.43
C LEU A 44 8.07 13.52 12.88
N THR A 45 8.79 14.24 13.73
CA THR A 45 9.98 15.02 13.34
C THR A 45 11.16 14.11 12.98
N THR A 46 11.26 12.94 13.63
CA THR A 46 12.34 11.97 13.41
C THR A 46 12.11 11.14 12.15
N LEU A 47 10.86 10.83 11.80
CA LEU A 47 10.53 9.99 10.65
C LEU A 47 10.33 10.80 9.36
N ALA A 48 9.74 11.99 9.45
CA ALA A 48 9.45 12.83 8.29
C ALA A 48 10.62 13.79 7.99
N TYR A 49 11.28 13.60 6.84
CA TYR A 49 12.44 14.42 6.48
C TYR A 49 12.08 15.89 6.16
N LEU A 50 10.79 16.18 5.91
CA LEU A 50 10.34 17.54 5.56
C LEU A 50 10.68 18.57 6.64
N GLN A 51 10.62 18.17 7.92
CA GLN A 51 10.86 19.03 9.07
C GLN A 51 12.35 19.17 9.42
N ASN A 52 13.24 18.41 8.76
CA ASN A 52 14.67 18.50 8.98
C ASN A 52 15.22 19.80 8.35
N ALA A 53 15.68 20.71 9.21
CA ALA A 53 16.26 22.00 8.81
C ALA A 53 17.65 21.87 8.19
N ASN A 54 18.36 20.76 8.45
CA ASN A 54 19.71 20.52 7.91
C ASN A 54 19.69 20.03 6.46
N LEU A 55 18.51 19.70 5.91
CA LEU A 55 18.36 19.24 4.53
C LEU A 55 18.02 20.40 3.60
N ASN A 56 18.84 20.58 2.56
CA ASN A 56 18.54 21.48 1.45
C ASN A 56 17.29 21.01 0.68
N TRP A 57 16.56 21.95 0.09
CA TRP A 57 15.40 21.70 -0.78
C TRP A 57 15.69 20.69 -1.89
N LEU A 58 16.85 20.79 -2.55
CA LEU A 58 17.23 19.85 -3.62
C LEU A 58 17.27 18.39 -3.11
N ILE A 59 17.80 18.17 -1.90
CA ILE A 59 17.85 16.85 -1.28
C ILE A 59 16.44 16.37 -0.91
N LYS A 60 15.57 17.26 -0.41
CA LYS A 60 14.17 16.92 -0.10
C LYS A 60 13.39 16.46 -1.33
N VAL A 61 13.62 17.11 -2.49
CA VAL A 61 13.04 16.68 -3.78
C VAL A 61 13.60 15.34 -4.22
N GLN A 62 14.92 15.14 -4.11
CA GLN A 62 15.55 13.85 -4.41
C GLN A 62 14.98 12.72 -3.55
N TYR A 63 14.80 12.95 -2.25
CA TYR A 63 14.21 11.98 -1.32
C TYR A 63 12.77 11.65 -1.71
N PHE A 64 11.96 12.65 -2.07
CA PHE A 64 10.61 12.45 -2.56
C PHE A 64 10.58 11.56 -3.81
N SER A 65 11.42 11.86 -4.80
CA SER A 65 11.50 11.08 -6.04
C SER A 65 11.95 9.63 -5.79
N GLN A 66 12.95 9.44 -4.90
CA GLN A 66 13.40 8.10 -4.51
C GLN A 66 12.28 7.31 -3.84
N ASN A 67 11.56 7.93 -2.89
CA ASN A 67 10.43 7.31 -2.21
C ASN A 67 9.29 6.99 -3.17
N LEU A 68 8.99 7.88 -4.11
CA LEU A 68 7.95 7.64 -5.11
C LEU A 68 8.28 6.40 -5.94
N LEU A 69 9.52 6.31 -6.46
CA LEU A 69 9.97 5.16 -7.25
C LEU A 69 10.00 3.87 -6.43
N SER A 70 10.50 3.91 -5.20
CA SER A 70 10.57 2.71 -4.35
C SER A 70 9.18 2.24 -3.91
N THR A 71 8.29 3.16 -3.54
CA THR A 71 6.93 2.87 -3.08
C THR A 71 6.05 2.35 -4.22
N LEU A 72 6.16 2.90 -5.44
CA LEU A 72 5.47 2.33 -6.61
C LEU A 72 6.11 1.01 -7.05
N GLY A 73 7.44 0.94 -6.98
CA GLY A 73 8.21 -0.23 -7.37
C GLY A 73 7.99 -1.45 -6.47
N MET A 74 7.55 -1.26 -5.22
CA MET A 74 7.33 -2.37 -4.29
C MET A 74 6.28 -3.38 -4.75
N PHE A 75 5.36 -2.98 -5.62
CA PHE A 75 4.32 -3.86 -6.15
C PHE A 75 4.82 -4.78 -7.28
N VAL A 76 5.94 -4.47 -7.93
CA VAL A 76 6.36 -5.13 -9.19
C VAL A 76 7.85 -5.47 -9.25
N PHE A 77 8.72 -4.59 -8.74
CA PHE A 77 10.17 -4.69 -8.90
C PHE A 77 10.89 -5.16 -7.63
N ARG A 78 10.71 -4.48 -6.49
CA ARG A 78 11.42 -4.79 -5.25
C ARG A 78 10.72 -4.21 -4.03
N GLY A 79 10.38 -5.06 -3.06
CA GLY A 79 9.71 -4.61 -1.83
C GLY A 79 10.66 -4.23 -0.70
N ASP A 80 10.10 -4.22 0.50
CA ASP A 80 10.77 -3.78 1.74
C ASP A 80 11.95 -4.69 2.08
N LEU A 81 13.08 -4.11 2.46
CA LEU A 81 14.28 -4.83 2.88
C LEU A 81 14.30 -5.13 4.38
N ASN A 82 13.38 -4.54 5.14
CA ASN A 82 13.24 -4.75 6.56
C ASN A 82 12.63 -6.13 6.84
N GLY A 83 13.48 -7.08 7.26
CA GLY A 83 13.11 -8.45 7.57
C GLY A 83 12.05 -8.61 8.68
N ARG A 84 11.79 -7.56 9.47
CA ARG A 84 10.78 -7.56 10.54
C ARG A 84 9.34 -7.61 10.03
N GLN A 85 9.11 -7.22 8.77
CA GLN A 85 7.75 -7.09 8.21
C GLN A 85 7.46 -8.13 7.13
N ASN A 86 8.48 -8.51 6.36
CA ASN A 86 8.37 -9.52 5.32
C ASN A 86 9.77 -10.05 4.98
N TYR A 87 9.83 -11.06 4.10
CA TYR A 87 11.08 -11.51 3.50
C TYR A 87 11.77 -10.34 2.77
N PRO A 88 13.03 -9.99 3.12
CA PRO A 88 13.72 -8.85 2.54
C PRO A 88 13.72 -8.88 1.01
N GLY A 89 13.24 -7.80 0.39
CA GLY A 89 13.23 -7.61 -1.06
C GLY A 89 12.06 -8.29 -1.78
N LYS A 90 11.27 -9.14 -1.10
CA LYS A 90 10.05 -9.71 -1.66
C LYS A 90 9.08 -8.59 -2.00
N LEU A 91 8.43 -8.71 -3.17
CA LEU A 91 7.38 -7.78 -3.59
C LEU A 91 6.27 -7.70 -2.54
N ALA A 92 5.68 -6.51 -2.39
CA ALA A 92 4.59 -6.26 -1.45
C ALA A 92 3.33 -7.08 -1.76
N ILE A 93 3.17 -7.50 -3.02
CA ILE A 93 2.10 -8.38 -3.47
C ILE A 93 2.68 -9.54 -4.27
N ASN A 94 2.00 -10.68 -4.22
CA ASN A 94 2.31 -11.83 -5.06
C ASN A 94 2.38 -11.38 -6.54
N PRO A 95 3.42 -11.72 -7.32
CA PRO A 95 3.57 -11.24 -8.70
C PRO A 95 2.39 -11.58 -9.62
N VAL A 96 1.76 -12.74 -9.42
CA VAL A 96 0.55 -13.13 -10.16
C VAL A 96 -0.56 -12.11 -9.90
N MET A 97 -0.79 -11.79 -8.62
CA MET A 97 -1.74 -10.75 -8.21
C MET A 97 -1.29 -9.36 -8.65
N GLY A 98 0.02 -9.10 -8.72
CA GLY A 98 0.61 -7.87 -9.26
C GLY A 98 0.21 -7.60 -10.70
N ILE A 99 0.20 -8.63 -11.55
CA ILE A 99 -0.30 -8.50 -12.93
C ILE A 99 -1.78 -8.11 -12.93
N PHE A 100 -2.61 -8.77 -12.12
CA PHE A 100 -4.04 -8.41 -12.02
C PHE A 100 -4.25 -7.00 -11.47
N PHE A 101 -3.45 -6.58 -10.49
CA PHE A 101 -3.45 -5.23 -9.94
C PHE A 101 -3.15 -4.19 -11.01
N LEU A 102 -2.07 -4.35 -11.78
CA LEU A 102 -1.69 -3.42 -12.85
C LEU A 102 -2.76 -3.33 -13.94
N VAL A 103 -3.27 -4.48 -14.41
CA VAL A 103 -4.34 -4.52 -15.42
C VAL A 103 -5.61 -3.85 -14.88
N GLY A 104 -5.95 -4.10 -13.62
CA GLY A 104 -7.09 -3.50 -12.95
C GLY A 104 -6.99 -1.99 -12.80
N LEU A 105 -5.80 -1.51 -12.46
CA LEU A 105 -5.48 -0.10 -12.37
C LEU A 105 -5.62 0.59 -13.73
N LEU A 106 -5.09 -0.02 -14.81
CA LEU A 106 -5.26 0.47 -16.18
C LEU A 106 -6.74 0.52 -16.60
N ILE A 107 -7.52 -0.51 -16.27
CA ILE A 107 -8.98 -0.53 -16.52
C ILE A 107 -9.67 0.60 -15.76
N ALA A 108 -9.28 0.86 -14.52
CA ALA A 108 -9.84 1.93 -13.71
C ALA A 108 -9.53 3.31 -14.30
N PHE A 109 -8.29 3.56 -14.76
CA PHE A 109 -7.91 4.79 -15.45
C PHE A 109 -8.67 4.99 -16.77
N LYS A 110 -8.80 3.94 -17.58
CA LYS A 110 -9.58 3.99 -18.83
C LYS A 110 -11.06 4.30 -18.58
N ASN A 111 -11.60 3.79 -17.47
CA ASN A 111 -13.00 3.97 -17.08
C ASN A 111 -13.16 4.99 -15.94
N ARG A 112 -12.37 6.08 -15.94
CA ARG A 112 -12.42 7.12 -14.90
C ARG A 112 -13.78 7.80 -14.75
N HIS A 113 -14.68 7.70 -15.73
CA HIS A 113 -16.06 8.17 -15.59
C HIS A 113 -16.85 7.45 -14.48
N ARG A 114 -16.41 6.26 -14.05
CA ARG A 114 -17.05 5.53 -12.95
C ARG A 114 -16.57 6.05 -11.60
N PHE A 115 -17.52 6.43 -10.75
CA PHE A 115 -17.24 6.96 -9.41
C PHE A 115 -16.26 6.09 -8.61
N PHE A 116 -16.52 4.77 -8.51
CA PHE A 116 -15.68 3.88 -7.71
C PHE A 116 -14.25 3.78 -8.24
N ASN A 117 -14.02 3.94 -9.55
CA ASN A 117 -12.67 3.94 -10.11
C ASN A 117 -11.88 5.16 -9.64
N ILE A 118 -12.45 6.36 -9.74
CA ILE A 118 -11.81 7.59 -9.22
C ILE A 118 -11.61 7.47 -7.72
N PHE A 119 -12.63 7.01 -6.99
CA PHE A 119 -12.55 6.86 -5.54
C PHE A 119 -11.37 6.00 -5.13
N PHE A 120 -11.20 4.81 -5.71
CA PHE A 120 -10.09 3.92 -5.35
C PHE A 120 -8.73 4.37 -5.91
N ILE A 121 -8.68 5.11 -7.01
CA ILE A 121 -7.44 5.76 -7.48
C ILE A 121 -6.99 6.82 -6.47
N MET A 122 -7.91 7.71 -6.06
CA MET A 122 -7.62 8.73 -5.05
C MET A 122 -7.28 8.10 -3.69
N TYR A 123 -8.01 7.06 -3.30
CA TYR A 123 -7.72 6.30 -2.09
C TYR A 123 -6.30 5.71 -2.14
N LEU A 124 -5.91 5.07 -3.24
CA LEU A 124 -4.56 4.53 -3.39
C LEU A 124 -3.49 5.63 -3.27
N ILE A 125 -3.68 6.77 -3.95
CA ILE A 125 -2.76 7.90 -3.86
C ILE A 125 -2.65 8.38 -2.41
N ILE A 126 -3.77 8.66 -1.75
CA ILE A 126 -3.81 9.15 -0.36
C ILE A 126 -3.16 8.15 0.60
N SER A 127 -3.42 6.84 0.42
CA SER A 127 -2.85 5.79 1.26
C SER A 127 -1.34 5.66 1.13
N LEU A 128 -0.76 5.98 -0.05
CA LEU A 128 0.69 5.93 -0.26
C LEU A 128 1.40 7.24 0.13
N THR A 129 0.68 8.36 0.18
CA THR A 129 1.24 9.69 0.48
C THR A 129 2.12 9.75 1.74
N PRO A 130 1.73 9.18 2.90
CA PRO A 130 2.55 9.26 4.11
C PRO A 130 3.96 8.67 3.93
N ALA A 131 4.09 7.58 3.16
CA ALA A 131 5.37 6.94 2.90
C ALA A 131 6.31 7.81 2.04
N LEU A 132 5.77 8.73 1.23
CA LEU A 132 6.57 9.59 0.36
C LEU A 132 7.42 10.61 1.13
N PHE A 133 7.03 10.91 2.37
CA PHE A 133 7.67 11.94 3.20
C PHE A 133 8.60 11.39 4.29
N THR A 134 8.81 10.06 4.34
CA THR A 134 9.75 9.45 5.29
C THR A 134 11.16 9.33 4.71
N TYR A 135 12.19 9.15 5.53
CA TYR A 135 13.56 9.03 5.01
C TYR A 135 13.70 7.84 4.02
N PRO A 136 14.47 8.00 2.91
CA PRO A 136 14.54 6.97 1.88
C PRO A 136 15.14 5.63 2.30
N ASN A 137 15.98 5.60 3.33
CA ASN A 137 16.55 4.38 3.89
C ASN A 137 15.49 3.48 4.57
N GLU A 138 14.33 4.03 4.91
CA GLU A 138 13.22 3.29 5.50
C GLU A 138 12.16 2.90 4.47
N ASN A 139 12.32 3.24 3.19
CA ASN A 139 11.37 2.97 2.12
C ASN A 139 11.92 1.99 1.07
N PRO A 140 11.08 1.16 0.45
CA PRO A 140 9.63 1.04 0.68
C PRO A 140 9.32 0.34 2.01
N HIS A 141 8.16 0.62 2.62
CA HIS A 141 7.83 0.13 3.97
C HIS A 141 6.42 -0.48 4.04
N MET A 142 6.33 -1.80 4.21
CA MET A 142 5.07 -2.52 4.03
C MET A 142 4.00 -2.12 5.06
N LEU A 143 4.42 -1.93 6.32
CA LEU A 143 3.51 -1.52 7.40
C LEU A 143 3.03 -0.07 7.28
N ARG A 144 3.73 0.82 6.57
CA ARG A 144 3.27 2.22 6.39
C ARG A 144 2.27 2.32 5.25
N THR A 145 2.35 1.40 4.30
CA THR A 145 1.51 1.35 3.11
C THR A 145 0.37 0.36 3.22
N PHE A 146 0.14 -0.27 4.39
CA PHE A 146 -0.94 -1.27 4.56
C PHE A 146 -2.33 -0.72 4.24
N THR A 147 -2.55 0.58 4.44
CA THR A 147 -3.77 1.31 4.09
C THR A 147 -4.05 1.31 2.59
N ALA A 148 -3.09 0.93 1.73
CA ALA A 148 -3.31 0.78 0.29
C ALA A 148 -4.07 -0.50 -0.08
N LEU A 149 -4.15 -1.50 0.82
CA LEU A 149 -4.72 -2.83 0.54
C LEU A 149 -6.15 -2.79 -0.03
N PRO A 150 -7.10 -1.98 0.48
CA PRO A 150 -8.43 -1.91 -0.11
C PRO A 150 -8.43 -1.46 -1.58
N GLY A 151 -7.56 -0.51 -1.95
CA GLY A 151 -7.36 -0.09 -3.33
C GLY A 151 -6.76 -1.22 -4.17
N VAL A 152 -5.71 -1.87 -3.66
CA VAL A 152 -5.05 -3.00 -4.34
C VAL A 152 -6.05 -4.12 -4.66
N VAL A 153 -6.84 -4.56 -3.67
CA VAL A 153 -7.86 -5.60 -3.84
C VAL A 153 -8.94 -5.18 -4.82
N TYR A 154 -9.37 -3.91 -4.79
CA TYR A 154 -10.33 -3.37 -5.75
C TYR A 154 -9.82 -3.49 -7.20
N PHE A 155 -8.57 -3.09 -7.46
CA PHE A 155 -8.00 -3.17 -8.81
C PHE A 155 -7.81 -4.63 -9.26
N ILE A 156 -7.31 -5.52 -8.39
CA ILE A 156 -7.23 -6.96 -8.71
C ILE A 156 -8.61 -7.50 -9.11
N SER A 157 -9.64 -7.14 -8.35
CA SER A 157 -11.03 -7.57 -8.60
C SER A 157 -11.55 -7.05 -9.93
N GLN A 158 -11.27 -5.80 -10.30
CA GLN A 158 -11.65 -5.23 -11.60
C GLN A 158 -11.08 -6.04 -12.76
N SER A 159 -9.80 -6.43 -12.67
CA SER A 159 -9.15 -7.26 -13.68
C SER A 159 -9.76 -8.66 -13.76
N LEU A 160 -9.98 -9.31 -12.62
CA LEU A 160 -10.63 -10.62 -12.56
C LEU A 160 -12.03 -10.58 -13.19
N ILE A 161 -12.87 -9.62 -12.79
CA ILE A 161 -14.22 -9.45 -13.36
C ILE A 161 -14.15 -9.21 -14.87
N TYR A 162 -13.22 -8.38 -15.35
CA TYR A 162 -13.04 -8.11 -16.77
C TYR A 162 -12.75 -9.38 -17.57
N PHE A 163 -11.84 -10.22 -17.08
CA PHE A 163 -11.51 -11.48 -17.75
C PHE A 163 -12.60 -12.54 -17.60
N LEU A 164 -13.24 -12.64 -16.43
CA LEU A 164 -14.34 -13.58 -16.17
C LEU A 164 -15.55 -13.29 -17.07
N LYS A 165 -15.91 -12.02 -17.28
CA LYS A 165 -17.03 -11.63 -18.17
C LYS A 165 -16.84 -12.03 -19.63
N LYS A 166 -15.60 -12.18 -20.10
CA LYS A 166 -15.31 -12.64 -21.47
C LYS A 166 -15.55 -14.14 -21.67
N ARG A 167 -15.79 -14.90 -20.59
CA ARG A 167 -15.96 -16.36 -20.65
C ARG A 167 -17.39 -16.71 -20.30
N THR A 168 -18.04 -17.43 -21.21
CA THR A 168 -19.44 -17.83 -21.06
C THR A 168 -19.61 -19.23 -20.47
N ARG A 169 -18.59 -20.09 -20.58
CA ARG A 169 -18.66 -21.48 -20.09
C ARG A 169 -18.00 -21.63 -18.72
N PHE A 170 -18.72 -22.23 -17.76
CA PHE A 170 -18.29 -22.37 -16.36
C PHE A 170 -16.93 -23.05 -16.20
N TYR A 171 -16.64 -24.11 -16.95
CA TYR A 171 -15.34 -24.80 -16.85
C TYR A 171 -14.15 -23.92 -17.23
N LYS A 172 -14.30 -22.94 -18.14
CA LYS A 172 -13.22 -22.00 -18.49
C LYS A 172 -12.96 -20.99 -17.37
N ILE A 173 -14.01 -20.60 -16.64
CA ILE A 173 -13.90 -19.77 -15.45
C ILE A 173 -13.14 -20.55 -14.36
N LEU A 174 -13.59 -21.77 -14.08
CA LEU A 174 -12.97 -22.63 -13.08
C LEU A 174 -11.50 -22.91 -13.40
N ALA A 175 -11.18 -23.27 -14.64
CA ALA A 175 -9.80 -23.49 -15.08
C ALA A 175 -8.92 -22.24 -14.90
N MET A 176 -9.43 -21.04 -15.19
CA MET A 176 -8.68 -19.80 -14.96
C MET A 176 -8.42 -19.56 -13.47
N LEU A 177 -9.42 -19.74 -12.61
CA LEU A 177 -9.26 -19.56 -11.17
C LEU A 177 -8.26 -20.56 -10.59
N ILE A 178 -8.36 -21.84 -10.98
CA ILE A 178 -7.40 -22.88 -10.60
C ILE A 178 -5.99 -22.51 -11.06
N LEU A 179 -5.83 -22.03 -12.30
CA LEU A 179 -4.53 -21.61 -12.81
C LEU A 179 -3.94 -20.44 -12.00
N VAL A 180 -4.74 -19.40 -11.73
CA VAL A 180 -4.28 -18.22 -10.98
C VAL A 180 -3.90 -18.60 -9.55
N ILE A 181 -4.73 -19.38 -8.87
CA ILE A 181 -4.46 -19.85 -7.51
C ILE A 181 -3.23 -20.77 -7.51
N GLY A 182 -3.16 -21.72 -8.45
CA GLY A 182 -2.04 -22.65 -8.58
C GLY A 182 -0.71 -21.93 -8.78
N LEU A 183 -0.63 -20.98 -9.72
CA LEU A 183 0.58 -20.17 -9.93
C LEU A 183 0.93 -19.32 -8.70
N SER A 184 -0.07 -18.73 -8.05
CA SER A 184 0.13 -17.95 -6.82
C SER A 184 0.69 -18.83 -5.70
N CYS A 185 0.13 -20.02 -5.49
CA CYS A 185 0.58 -20.99 -4.50
C CYS A 185 2.00 -21.48 -4.78
N LEU A 186 2.30 -21.84 -6.03
CA LEU A 186 3.66 -22.26 -6.42
C LEU A 186 4.70 -21.17 -6.12
N TYR A 187 4.37 -19.91 -6.40
CA TYR A 187 5.25 -18.79 -6.06
C TYR A 187 5.46 -18.65 -4.54
N GLU A 188 4.40 -18.73 -3.74
CA GLU A 188 4.51 -18.62 -2.28
C GLU A 188 5.28 -19.80 -1.68
N LEU A 189 5.06 -21.02 -2.15
CA LEU A 189 5.80 -22.21 -1.73
C LEU A 189 7.29 -22.07 -2.05
N ARG A 190 7.64 -21.66 -3.27
CA ARG A 190 9.04 -21.38 -3.65
C ARG A 190 9.62 -20.26 -2.78
N THR A 191 8.83 -19.24 -2.45
CA THR A 191 9.28 -18.15 -1.58
C THR A 191 9.57 -18.63 -0.17
N TYR A 192 8.68 -19.44 0.40
CA TYR A 192 8.82 -19.98 1.74
C TYR A 192 9.98 -20.99 1.84
N PHE A 193 10.05 -21.97 0.94
CA PHE A 193 11.04 -23.04 1.06
C PHE A 193 12.42 -22.71 0.48
N VAL A 194 12.50 -21.85 -0.54
CA VAL A 194 13.76 -21.56 -1.24
C VAL A 194 14.24 -20.12 -0.99
N TYR A 195 13.36 -19.13 -1.11
CA TYR A 195 13.81 -17.74 -0.98
C TYR A 195 14.10 -17.37 0.47
N GLN A 196 13.26 -17.79 1.41
CA GLN A 196 13.45 -17.53 2.84
C GLN A 196 14.82 -17.97 3.31
N THR A 197 15.25 -19.18 2.99
CA THR A 197 16.54 -19.73 3.45
C THR A 197 17.73 -18.89 2.97
N GLN A 198 17.63 -18.28 1.78
CA GLN A 198 18.66 -17.41 1.22
C GLN A 198 18.72 -16.04 1.91
N VAL A 199 17.57 -15.48 2.30
CA VAL A 199 17.48 -14.13 2.87
C VAL A 199 17.44 -14.10 4.39
N PHE A 200 17.22 -15.24 5.05
CA PHE A 200 17.15 -15.35 6.51
C PHE A 200 18.39 -14.82 7.23
N PRO A 201 19.63 -15.13 6.79
CA PRO A 201 20.82 -14.56 7.42
C PRO A 201 20.82 -13.01 7.31
N GLN A 202 20.49 -12.50 6.13
CA GLN A 202 20.48 -11.07 5.84
C GLN A 202 19.36 -10.29 6.54
N ALA A 203 18.29 -10.98 6.95
CA ALA A 203 17.13 -10.41 7.63
C ALA A 203 17.39 -10.07 9.10
N PHE A 204 18.32 -10.80 9.75
CA PHE A 204 18.61 -10.69 11.18
C PHE A 204 20.09 -10.41 11.50
N GLU A 205 20.98 -10.48 10.51
CA GLU A 205 22.36 -10.02 10.66
C GLU A 205 22.37 -8.51 10.96
N MET A 206 22.87 -8.16 12.14
CA MET A 206 23.19 -6.77 12.48
C MET A 206 24.19 -6.25 11.46
N LYS A 207 23.82 -5.29 10.61
CA LYS A 207 24.77 -4.68 9.67
C LYS A 207 25.49 -3.50 10.31
N GLY A 208 26.80 -3.42 10.15
CA GLY A 208 27.61 -2.23 10.47
C GLY A 208 27.98 -2.06 11.94
N GLN A 209 27.81 -0.84 12.48
CA GLN A 209 28.32 -0.43 13.81
C GLN A 209 27.79 -1.26 14.98
N LEU A 210 26.64 -1.92 14.85
CA LEU A 210 26.05 -2.78 15.88
C LEU A 210 26.89 -4.05 16.14
N ILE A 211 27.54 -4.62 15.12
CA ILE A 211 28.51 -5.71 15.34
C ILE A 211 29.66 -5.22 16.21
N LYS A 212 30.19 -4.01 15.95
CA LYS A 212 31.29 -3.41 16.73
C LYS A 212 30.91 -3.08 18.18
N LEU A 213 29.62 -2.91 18.48
CA LEU A 213 29.11 -2.63 19.83
C LEU A 213 28.85 -3.90 20.62
N VAL A 214 28.54 -5.02 19.95
CA VAL A 214 28.29 -6.33 20.59
C VAL A 214 29.54 -7.21 20.62
N SER A 215 30.55 -6.91 19.79
CA SER A 215 31.86 -7.58 19.80
C SER A 215 32.87 -6.97 20.79
N LYS A 216 32.41 -6.17 21.76
CA LYS A 216 33.19 -5.64 22.88
C LYS A 216 32.67 -6.26 24.16
#